data_AF-A0AAQ4E2V8-F1
#
_entry.id   AF-A0AAQ4E2V8-F1
#
_cell.length_a   1.000
_cell.length_b   1.000
_cell.length_c   1.000
_cell.angle_alpha   90.00
_cell.angle_beta   90.00
_cell.angle_gamma   90.00
#
_symmetry.space_group_name_H-M   'P 1'
#
loop_
_entity.id
_entity.type
_entity.pdbx_description
1 polymer ?
#
loop_
_entity_poly.entity_id
_entity_poly.type
_entity_poly.pdbx_seq_one_letter_code
_entity_poly.pdbx_strand_id
1 'polypeptide(L)'
;MVKAKSFQKYDWGRKKNVKIYGQRRPPQYDLKKVTAPVAIYWGDGDVLTTPRDVKDLAKRLPNVVLVYKVPVPGFTHLDFGWSFKAWKHLYKKMLQMMKTYAKI
;
A
#
# COMPACT_ATOMS: atom_id res chain seq x y z
N MET A 1 8.06 1.61 -9.71
CA MET A 1 7.34 0.31 -9.75
C MET A 1 7.20 -0.27 -11.15
N VAL A 2 6.53 0.36 -12.12
CA VAL A 2 6.24 -0.29 -13.43
C VAL A 2 7.50 -0.63 -14.24
N LYS A 3 8.30 0.39 -14.62
CA LYS A 3 9.52 0.18 -15.42
C LYS A 3 10.67 -0.45 -14.62
N ALA A 4 10.90 0.05 -13.40
CA ALA A 4 12.01 -0.39 -12.55
C ALA A 4 11.73 -1.70 -11.78
N LYS A 5 10.47 -2.16 -11.74
CA LYS A 5 10.01 -3.31 -10.93
C LYS A 5 10.40 -3.25 -9.45
N SER A 6 10.58 -2.04 -8.93
CA SER A 6 11.04 -1.77 -7.56
C SER A 6 10.30 -0.59 -6.94
N PHE A 7 10.27 -0.59 -5.60
CA PHE A 7 9.85 0.54 -4.77
C PHE A 7 11.10 1.29 -4.29
N GLN A 8 11.39 2.40 -4.97
CA GLN A 8 12.64 3.15 -4.82
C GLN A 8 12.41 4.64 -4.96
N LYS A 9 13.41 5.44 -4.55
CA LYS A 9 13.43 6.87 -4.83
C LYS A 9 13.43 7.13 -6.34
N TYR A 10 13.07 8.35 -6.73
CA TYR A 10 13.04 8.75 -8.13
C TYR A 10 14.43 8.62 -8.77
N ASP A 11 14.49 8.12 -10.01
CA ASP A 11 15.74 8.01 -10.76
C ASP A 11 16.00 9.30 -11.56
N TRP A 12 16.95 10.11 -11.13
CA TRP A 12 17.35 11.35 -11.81
C TRP A 12 18.42 11.12 -12.89
N GLY A 13 18.82 9.87 -13.14
CA GLY A 13 19.97 9.53 -13.98
C GLY A 13 21.29 9.56 -13.21
N ARG A 14 22.28 8.79 -13.68
CA ARG A 14 23.52 8.45 -12.94
C ARG A 14 24.22 9.66 -12.30
N LYS A 15 24.43 10.75 -13.04
CA LYS A 15 25.14 11.95 -12.56
C LYS A 15 24.36 12.66 -11.46
N LYS A 16 23.06 12.87 -11.67
CA LYS A 16 22.21 13.59 -10.72
C LYS A 16 21.86 12.73 -9.49
N ASN A 17 21.77 11.41 -9.63
CA ASN A 17 21.67 10.48 -8.52
C ASN A 17 22.89 10.53 -7.59
N VAL A 18 24.11 10.65 -8.11
CA VAL A 18 25.29 10.80 -7.23
C VAL A 18 25.20 12.12 -6.44
N LYS A 19 24.80 13.22 -7.09
CA LYS A 19 24.63 14.51 -6.41
C LYS A 19 23.54 14.48 -5.32
N ILE A 20 22.43 13.78 -5.55
CA ILE A 20 21.27 13.79 -4.62
C ILE A 20 21.34 12.65 -3.59
N TYR A 21 21.85 11.49 -3.97
CA TYR A 21 21.81 10.26 -3.16
C TYR A 21 23.20 9.73 -2.78
N GLY A 22 24.29 10.29 -3.31
CA GLY A 22 25.65 9.77 -3.10
C GLY A 22 25.97 8.48 -3.88
N GLN A 23 25.02 7.96 -4.67
CA GLN A 23 25.17 6.71 -5.42
C GLN A 23 24.57 6.81 -6.83
N ARG A 24 25.08 6.00 -7.77
CA ARG A 24 24.66 6.06 -9.19
C ARG A 24 23.24 5.58 -9.44
N ARG A 25 22.73 4.66 -8.63
CA ARG A 25 21.38 4.09 -8.73
C ARG A 25 20.51 4.67 -7.61
N PRO A 26 19.22 4.94 -7.83
CA PRO A 26 18.34 5.38 -6.76
C PRO A 26 18.22 4.30 -5.66
N PRO A 27 18.28 4.67 -4.37
CA PRO A 27 18.13 3.72 -3.29
C PRO A 27 16.69 3.21 -3.18
N GLN A 28 16.52 1.95 -2.77
CA GLN A 28 15.20 1.37 -2.48
C GLN A 28 14.69 1.83 -1.11
N TYR A 29 13.37 1.88 -0.97
CA TYR A 29 12.76 2.08 0.34
C TYR A 29 12.73 0.76 1.10
N ASP A 30 13.28 0.78 2.31
CA ASP A 30 13.30 -0.38 3.19
C ASP A 30 11.99 -0.48 3.99
N LEU A 31 11.10 -1.36 3.54
CA LEU A 31 9.81 -1.59 4.19
C LEU A 31 9.94 -2.22 5.58
N LYS A 32 11.09 -2.81 5.92
CA LYS A 32 11.34 -3.33 7.28
C LYS A 32 11.44 -2.21 8.33
N LYS A 33 11.65 -0.97 7.90
CA LYS A 33 11.69 0.21 8.79
C LYS A 33 10.30 0.76 9.14
N VAL A 34 9.23 0.19 8.57
CA VAL A 34 7.87 0.57 8.97
C VAL A 34 7.57 0.01 10.36
N THR A 35 7.29 0.89 11.31
CA THR A 35 7.03 0.53 12.71
C THR A 35 5.56 0.63 13.10
N ALA A 36 4.76 1.42 12.37
CA ALA A 36 3.34 1.60 12.62
C ALA A 36 2.53 0.35 12.21
N PRO A 37 1.62 -0.18 13.04
CA PRO A 37 0.73 -1.28 12.65
C PRO A 37 -0.01 -0.99 11.35
N VAL A 38 0.00 -1.92 10.40
CA VAL A 38 -0.58 -1.69 9.06
C VAL A 38 -1.80 -2.57 8.81
N ALA A 39 -2.93 -1.95 8.51
CA ALA A 39 -4.10 -2.63 7.95
C ALA A 39 -4.19 -2.33 6.45
N ILE A 40 -4.23 -3.36 5.61
CA ILE A 40 -4.30 -3.26 4.15
C ILE A 40 -5.72 -3.62 3.70
N TYR A 41 -6.36 -2.72 2.95
CA TYR A 41 -7.67 -2.93 2.33
C TYR A 41 -7.48 -2.95 0.82
N TRP A 42 -8.05 -3.94 0.13
CA TRP A 42 -7.88 -4.10 -1.31
C TRP A 42 -9.17 -4.59 -2.00
N GLY A 43 -9.32 -4.28 -3.28
CA GLY A 43 -10.45 -4.68 -4.13
C GLY A 43 -9.99 -5.57 -5.27
N ASP A 44 -10.83 -6.52 -5.71
CA ASP A 44 -10.46 -7.47 -6.78
C ASP A 44 -10.61 -6.90 -8.19
N GLY A 45 -11.32 -5.78 -8.35
CA GLY A 45 -11.38 -5.03 -9.61
C GLY A 45 -10.27 -3.99 -9.76
N ASP A 46 -9.36 -3.86 -8.79
CA ASP A 46 -8.29 -2.86 -8.83
C ASP A 46 -7.12 -3.32 -9.72
N VAL A 47 -7.02 -2.71 -10.90
CA VAL A 47 -5.93 -2.96 -11.87
C VAL A 47 -4.64 -2.19 -11.54
N LEU A 48 -4.69 -1.18 -10.67
CA LEU A 48 -3.53 -0.42 -10.23
C LEU A 48 -2.84 -1.08 -9.03
N THR A 49 -3.62 -1.73 -8.16
CA THR A 49 -3.12 -2.48 -7.01
C THR A 49 -3.56 -3.94 -7.07
N THR A 50 -2.86 -4.72 -7.90
CA THR A 50 -3.26 -6.10 -8.15
C THR A 50 -3.19 -6.96 -6.87
N PRO A 51 -3.97 -8.05 -6.77
CA PRO A 51 -3.91 -8.95 -5.61
C PRO A 51 -2.51 -9.50 -5.34
N ARG A 52 -1.69 -9.63 -6.40
CA ARG A 52 -0.29 -10.04 -6.29
C ARG A 52 0.56 -8.97 -5.61
N ASP A 53 0.43 -7.72 -6.04
CA ASP A 53 1.19 -6.61 -5.44
C ASP A 53 0.82 -6.41 -3.96
N VAL A 54 -0.47 -6.55 -3.63
CA VAL A 54 -0.96 -6.52 -2.23
C VAL A 54 -0.33 -7.65 -1.41
N LYS A 55 -0.29 -8.88 -1.94
CA LYS A 55 0.32 -10.02 -1.26
C LYS A 55 1.82 -9.82 -1.06
N ASP A 56 2.51 -9.28 -2.06
CA ASP A 56 3.95 -9.03 -1.99
C ASP A 56 4.28 -7.88 -1.02
N LEU A 57 3.44 -6.84 -0.97
CA LEU A 57 3.55 -5.77 0.03
C LEU A 57 3.34 -6.32 1.44
N ALA A 58 2.29 -7.10 1.66
CA ALA A 58 1.95 -7.66 2.96
C ALA A 58 3.08 -8.54 3.53
N LYS A 59 3.77 -9.30 2.67
CA LYS A 59 4.93 -10.12 3.07
C LYS A 59 6.18 -9.32 3.44
N ARG A 60 6.34 -8.12 2.87
CA ARG A 60 7.55 -7.29 3.05
C ARG A 60 7.44 -6.36 4.25
N LEU A 61 6.23 -6.03 4.68
CA LEU A 61 5.96 -5.23 5.87
C LEU A 61 6.05 -6.12 7.13
N PRO A 62 6.73 -5.68 8.19
CA PRO A 62 6.97 -6.51 9.38
C PRO A 62 5.76 -6.61 10.33
N ASN A 63 4.76 -5.76 10.17
CA ASN A 63 3.75 -5.47 11.19
C ASN A 63 2.35 -5.26 10.59
N VAL A 64 1.99 -6.13 9.63
CA VAL A 64 0.64 -6.15 9.05
C VAL A 64 -0.31 -6.83 10.01
N VAL A 65 -1.37 -6.12 10.40
CA VAL A 65 -2.38 -6.59 11.37
C VAL A 65 -3.68 -7.02 10.71
N LEU A 66 -3.90 -6.61 9.46
CA LEU A 66 -5.07 -6.99 8.67
C LEU A 66 -4.74 -6.91 7.18
N VAL A 67 -5.19 -7.91 6.42
CA VAL A 67 -5.29 -7.85 4.96
C VAL A 67 -6.73 -8.20 4.58
N TYR A 68 -7.50 -7.19 4.20
CA TYR A 68 -8.94 -7.31 3.99
C TYR A 68 -9.31 -7.05 2.53
N LYS A 69 -9.91 -8.06 1.89
CA LYS A 69 -10.56 -7.89 0.58
C LYS A 69 -11.95 -7.27 0.80
N VAL A 70 -12.23 -6.15 0.15
CA VAL A 70 -13.57 -5.55 0.18
C VAL A 70 -14.57 -6.52 -0.48
N PRO A 71 -15.66 -6.92 0.21
CA PRO A 71 -16.61 -7.92 -0.29
C PRO A 71 -17.63 -7.29 -1.24
N VAL A 72 -17.12 -6.55 -2.23
CA VAL A 72 -17.90 -5.97 -3.33
C VAL A 72 -17.20 -6.45 -4.61
N PRO A 73 -17.83 -7.33 -5.40
CA PRO A 73 -17.22 -7.82 -6.63
C PRO A 73 -16.87 -6.67 -7.58
N GLY A 74 -15.65 -6.68 -8.11
CA GLY A 74 -15.20 -5.66 -9.05
C GLY A 74 -14.88 -4.32 -8.38
N PHE A 75 -14.65 -4.28 -7.06
CA PHE A 75 -14.26 -3.05 -6.37
C PHE A 75 -12.92 -2.55 -6.92
N THR A 76 -12.95 -1.39 -7.57
CA THR A 76 -11.84 -0.79 -8.29
C THR A 76 -11.05 0.18 -7.42
N HIS A 77 -9.98 0.77 -7.99
CA HIS A 77 -9.16 1.76 -7.30
C HIS A 77 -9.94 3.00 -6.84
N LEU A 78 -10.89 3.46 -7.65
CA LEU A 78 -11.65 4.68 -7.39
C LEU A 78 -12.78 4.46 -6.38
N ASP A 79 -13.25 3.22 -6.26
CA ASP A 79 -14.34 2.86 -5.34
C ASP A 79 -13.99 3.11 -3.87
N PHE A 80 -12.69 3.07 -3.51
CA PHE A 80 -12.22 3.41 -2.17
C PHE A 80 -12.58 4.83 -1.73
N GLY A 81 -12.73 5.77 -2.68
CA GLY A 81 -13.13 7.16 -2.39
C GLY A 81 -14.55 7.50 -2.84
N TRP A 82 -15.04 6.87 -3.92
CA TRP A 82 -16.26 7.30 -4.62
C TRP A 82 -17.41 6.30 -4.60
N SER A 83 -17.23 5.08 -4.11
CA SER A 83 -18.31 4.10 -4.12
C SER A 83 -19.35 4.39 -3.05
N PHE A 84 -20.63 4.45 -3.43
CA PHE A 84 -21.75 4.47 -2.48
C PHE A 84 -21.78 3.22 -1.58
N LYS A 85 -21.13 2.13 -2.00
CA LYS A 85 -21.01 0.89 -1.22
C LYS A 85 -19.86 0.92 -0.19
N ALA A 86 -18.93 1.89 -0.29
CA ALA A 86 -17.74 1.96 0.56
C ALA A 86 -18.09 2.11 2.05
N TRP A 87 -19.14 2.88 2.38
CA TRP A 87 -19.56 3.04 3.77
C TRP A 87 -19.85 1.71 4.45
N LYS A 88 -20.70 0.88 3.82
CA LYS A 88 -21.14 -0.40 4.39
C LYS A 88 -20.02 -1.44 4.41
N HIS A 89 -19.23 -1.53 3.34
CA HIS A 89 -18.33 -2.67 3.11
C HIS A 89 -16.85 -2.40 3.41
N LEU A 90 -16.44 -1.13 3.54
CA LEU A 90 -15.07 -0.71 3.79
C LEU A 90 -14.98 0.16 5.06
N TYR A 91 -15.64 1.32 5.10
CA TYR A 91 -15.41 2.32 6.16
C TYR A 91 -15.87 1.84 7.54
N LYS A 92 -17.01 1.14 7.66
CA LYS A 92 -17.43 0.52 8.94
C LYS A 92 -16.37 -0.42 9.51
N LYS A 93 -15.78 -1.27 8.66
CA LYS A 93 -14.72 -2.21 9.05
C LYS A 93 -13.44 -1.46 9.46
N MET A 94 -13.08 -0.43 8.70
CA MET A 94 -11.92 0.42 8.99
C MET A 94 -12.05 1.13 10.34
N LEU A 95 -13.21 1.73 10.64
CA LEU A 95 -13.47 2.36 11.93
C LEU A 95 -13.45 1.35 13.07
N GLN A 96 -14.01 0.14 12.88
CA GLN A 96 -13.93 -0.92 13.88
C GLN A 96 -12.49 -1.32 14.16
N MET A 97 -11.65 -1.41 13.12
CA MET A 97 -10.22 -1.66 13.28
C MET A 97 -9.57 -0.52 14.08
N MET A 98 -9.75 0.73 13.68
CA MET A 98 -9.15 1.88 14.38
C MET A 98 -9.49 1.90 15.87
N LYS A 99 -10.72 1.52 16.25
CA LYS A 99 -11.14 1.39 17.65
C LYS A 99 -10.34 0.36 18.45
N THR A 100 -9.76 -0.68 17.85
CA THR A 100 -8.92 -1.65 18.59
C THR A 100 -7.55 -1.09 18.98
N TYR A 101 -7.14 0.04 18.39
CA TYR A 101 -5.89 0.75 18.71
C TYR A 101 -6.13 2.12 19.34
N ALA A 102 -7.39 2.56 19.41
CA ALA A 102 -7.76 3.73 20.20
C ALA A 102 -7.64 3.34 21.68
N LYS A 103 -6.63 3.87 22.37
CA LYS A 103 -6.58 3.85 23.83
C LYS A 103 -7.79 4.64 24.33
N ILE A 104 -8.79 3.92 24.85
CA ILE A 104 -9.73 4.48 25.81
C ILE A 104 -9.10 4.31 27.18
#